data_AF-A0A942P224-F1
#
_entry.id   AF-A0A942P224-F1
#
_cell.length_a   1.000
_cell.length_b   1.000
_cell.length_c   1.000
_cell.angle_alpha   90.00
_cell.angle_beta   90.00
_cell.angle_gamma   90.00
#
_symmetry.space_group_name_H-M   'P 1'
#
loop_
_entity.id
_entity.type
_entity.pdbx_description
1 polymer ?
#
loop_
_entity_poly.entity_id
_entity_poly.type
_entity_poly.pdbx_seq_one_letter_code
_entity_poly.pdbx_strand_id
1 'polypeptide(L)'
;MVYTLNGIDLATFGIIPGQAPGSHLAVEGFLSMPERINKTDHSWGDFDGVEPYVSDGELYWGGRNLIFHGLVKAASRDAAQNAVLQLYNLIEEFTGLVPLACDWGTWNVYVNGQIDATYMGSGLVKIRIPFREPVVNLSGGTVPSNPDFDNVLGIDGVDFEELGFTLVDFQAMGIRGSQIEGQLNRPTPKAQDFEAYDSEGFQVTKTEVREYKLKGVIQAANFAALQTTVKNLYAVFSQPGTRVLYVPDDLIRVVYAKKGFQVSQILGGQTWQAVLEIQLTEATEYVASENWQFLGDDVGNFVATTEGAKILIRI
;
A
#
# COMPACT_ATOMS: atom_id res chain seq x y z
N MET A 1 20.51 -15.90 -5.66
CA MET A 1 19.97 -14.58 -6.01
C MET A 1 20.98 -13.55 -5.56
N VAL A 2 21.43 -12.70 -6.48
CA VAL A 2 22.47 -11.71 -6.21
C VAL A 2 21.79 -10.39 -5.87
N TYR A 3 22.28 -9.72 -4.83
CA TYR A 3 21.86 -8.38 -4.46
C TYR A 3 23.09 -7.50 -4.48
N THR A 4 23.02 -6.40 -5.22
CA THR A 4 24.12 -5.43 -5.33
C THR A 4 23.69 -4.08 -4.79
N LEU A 5 24.60 -3.40 -4.10
CA LEU A 5 24.44 -2.01 -3.69
C LEU A 5 25.54 -1.18 -4.34
N ASN A 6 25.15 -0.18 -5.12
CA ASN A 6 26.09 0.59 -5.96
C ASN A 6 26.96 -0.29 -6.89
N GLY A 7 26.39 -1.38 -7.41
CA GLY A 7 27.09 -2.36 -8.25
C GLY A 7 28.02 -3.32 -7.49
N ILE A 8 28.17 -3.17 -6.18
CA ILE A 8 28.97 -4.09 -5.34
C ILE A 8 28.05 -5.21 -4.83
N ASP A 9 28.42 -6.45 -5.08
CA ASP A 9 27.71 -7.62 -4.57
C ASP A 9 27.78 -7.66 -3.03
N LEU A 10 26.62 -7.70 -2.38
CA LEU A 10 26.52 -7.80 -0.93
C LEU A 10 27.14 -9.10 -0.39
N ALA A 11 27.21 -10.16 -1.20
CA ALA A 11 27.91 -11.39 -0.86
C ALA A 11 29.40 -11.18 -0.58
N THR A 12 30.01 -10.09 -1.06
CA THR A 12 31.39 -9.68 -0.74
C THR A 12 31.60 -9.49 0.77
N PHE A 13 30.55 -9.09 1.50
CA PHE A 13 30.55 -8.92 2.95
C PHE A 13 30.06 -10.18 3.69
N GLY A 14 29.96 -11.33 3.00
CA GLY A 14 29.40 -12.56 3.56
C GLY A 14 27.89 -12.51 3.79
N ILE A 15 27.18 -11.55 3.17
CA ILE A 15 25.73 -11.41 3.29
C ILE A 15 25.03 -12.45 2.44
N ILE A 16 24.14 -13.19 3.09
CA ILE A 16 23.18 -14.10 2.47
C ILE A 16 21.81 -13.39 2.55
N PRO A 17 21.12 -13.17 1.42
CA PRO A 17 19.78 -12.59 1.43
C PRO A 17 18.83 -13.44 2.29
N GLY A 18 18.20 -12.80 3.27
CA GLY A 18 17.22 -13.42 4.15
C GLY A 18 15.81 -13.19 3.62
N GLN A 19 14.81 -13.89 4.14
CA GLN A 19 13.42 -13.63 3.81
C GLN A 19 12.88 -12.47 4.66
N ALA A 20 12.24 -11.49 4.02
CA ALA A 20 11.44 -10.51 4.75
C ALA A 20 10.25 -11.23 5.45
N PRO A 21 9.72 -10.70 6.55
CA PRO A 21 8.66 -11.35 7.31
C PRO A 21 7.46 -11.75 6.42
N GLY A 22 7.15 -13.05 6.38
CA GLY A 22 6.04 -13.58 5.58
C GLY A 22 6.25 -13.50 4.06
N SER A 23 7.48 -13.29 3.57
CA SER A 23 7.81 -13.12 2.16
C SER A 23 8.91 -14.11 1.72
N HIS A 24 8.92 -14.51 0.46
CA HIS A 24 10.03 -15.24 -0.15
C HIS A 24 11.16 -14.33 -0.66
N LEU A 25 10.98 -13.01 -0.57
CA LEU A 25 11.92 -12.01 -1.07
C LEU A 25 12.68 -11.33 0.08
N ALA A 26 13.91 -10.89 -0.20
CA ALA A 26 14.76 -10.25 0.80
C ALA A 26 14.53 -8.75 0.99
N VAL A 27 13.84 -8.12 0.04
CA VAL A 27 13.51 -6.69 0.10
C VAL A 27 12.01 -6.56 0.26
N GLU A 28 11.57 -5.80 1.24
CA GLU A 28 10.18 -5.40 1.42
C GLU A 28 9.94 -3.94 1.00
N GLY A 29 8.68 -3.59 0.72
CA GLY A 29 8.25 -2.22 0.39
C GLY A 29 8.49 -1.77 -1.05
N PHE A 30 9.25 -2.53 -1.85
CA PHE A 30 9.64 -2.14 -3.21
C PHE A 30 8.52 -2.19 -4.27
N LEU A 31 7.34 -2.72 -3.91
CA LEU A 31 6.11 -2.69 -4.73
C LEU A 31 5.04 -1.77 -4.13
N SER A 32 5.29 -1.15 -2.99
CA SER A 32 4.34 -0.23 -2.39
C SER A 32 4.29 1.09 -3.17
N MET A 33 3.10 1.69 -3.20
CA MET A 33 2.89 3.06 -3.67
C MET A 33 3.20 4.03 -2.51
N PRO A 34 4.00 5.08 -2.74
CA PRO A 34 4.32 6.05 -1.70
C PRO A 34 3.09 6.86 -1.28
N GLU A 35 3.17 7.54 -0.13
CA GLU A 35 2.18 8.54 0.24
C GLU A 35 2.33 9.80 -0.62
N ARG A 36 1.23 10.54 -0.76
CA ARG A 36 1.24 11.88 -1.33
C ARG A 36 1.95 12.84 -0.38
N ILE A 37 2.65 13.80 -0.96
CA ILE A 37 3.37 14.86 -0.26
C ILE A 37 2.72 16.22 -0.54
N ASN A 38 3.21 17.26 0.15
CA ASN A 38 2.62 18.60 0.15
C ASN A 38 1.19 18.60 0.72
N LYS A 39 0.46 19.71 0.50
CA LYS A 39 -0.93 19.82 0.90
C LYS A 39 -1.79 18.96 -0.03
N THR A 40 -2.47 17.99 0.54
CA THR A 40 -3.25 16.95 -0.18
C THR A 40 -4.75 17.15 -0.06
N ASP A 41 -5.15 17.92 0.95
CA ASP A 41 -6.53 18.27 1.25
C ASP A 41 -6.54 19.55 2.12
N HIS A 42 -7.73 20.10 2.30
CA HIS A 42 -7.97 21.21 3.22
C HIS A 42 -9.15 20.93 4.15
N SER A 43 -8.89 21.01 5.45
CA SER A 43 -9.91 20.89 6.49
C SER A 43 -10.49 22.28 6.82
N TRP A 44 -11.75 22.50 6.44
CA TRP A 44 -12.51 23.72 6.73
C TRP A 44 -13.18 23.62 8.10
N GLY A 45 -13.03 24.62 8.98
CA GLY A 45 -13.51 24.52 10.38
C GLY A 45 -15.02 24.37 10.54
N ASP A 46 -15.80 24.86 9.58
CA ASP A 46 -17.26 24.87 9.55
C ASP A 46 -17.87 23.73 8.71
N PHE A 47 -17.03 22.90 8.10
CA PHE A 47 -17.44 21.76 7.26
C PHE A 47 -17.04 20.42 7.90
N ASP A 48 -17.87 19.41 7.72
CA ASP A 48 -17.50 18.03 8.07
C ASP A 48 -16.51 17.49 7.02
N GLY A 49 -15.45 16.83 7.44
CA GLY A 49 -14.38 16.30 6.59
C GLY A 49 -13.50 17.35 5.91
N VAL A 50 -13.06 17.05 4.68
CA VAL A 50 -12.01 17.79 3.96
C VAL A 50 -12.33 17.99 2.48
N GLU A 51 -11.80 19.07 1.91
CA GLU A 51 -11.75 19.32 0.47
C GLU A 51 -10.51 18.63 -0.12
N PRO A 52 -10.66 17.61 -1.00
CA PRO A 52 -9.52 16.89 -1.55
C PRO A 52 -8.89 17.64 -2.72
N TYR A 53 -7.57 17.75 -2.74
CA TYR A 53 -6.83 18.30 -3.88
C TYR A 53 -6.43 17.17 -4.79
N VAL A 54 -7.21 16.92 -5.84
CA VAL A 54 -7.08 15.75 -6.72
C VAL A 54 -6.91 16.12 -8.19
N SER A 55 -6.70 17.41 -8.51
CA SER A 55 -6.38 17.78 -9.88
C SER A 55 -4.97 17.31 -10.28
N ASP A 56 -4.71 17.17 -11.58
CA ASP A 56 -3.43 16.67 -12.11
C ASP A 56 -2.22 17.46 -11.56
N GLY A 57 -2.35 18.79 -11.45
CA GLY A 57 -1.32 19.67 -10.91
C GLY A 57 -1.15 19.63 -9.38
N GLU A 58 -1.91 18.80 -8.67
CA GLU A 58 -1.89 18.67 -7.20
C GLU A 58 -1.43 17.28 -6.74
N LEU A 59 -1.26 16.33 -7.66
CA LEU A 59 -0.84 14.97 -7.35
C LEU A 59 0.68 14.85 -7.22
N TYR A 60 1.19 15.18 -6.03
CA TYR A 60 2.60 14.99 -5.70
C TYR A 60 2.79 13.74 -4.85
N TRP A 61 3.69 12.85 -5.28
CA TRP A 61 4.02 11.61 -4.60
C TRP A 61 5.40 11.69 -3.94
N GLY A 62 5.51 11.15 -2.73
CA GLY A 62 6.76 11.06 -2.02
C GLY A 62 7.62 9.88 -2.44
N GLY A 63 8.66 9.64 -1.64
CA GLY A 63 9.44 8.40 -1.70
C GLY A 63 8.78 7.24 -0.96
N ARG A 64 9.35 6.04 -1.09
CA ARG A 64 8.94 4.85 -0.34
C ARG A 64 10.10 4.27 0.46
N ASN A 65 9.76 3.59 1.55
CA ASN A 65 10.71 2.87 2.38
C ASN A 65 10.89 1.45 1.81
N LEU A 66 12.14 1.00 1.76
CA LEU A 66 12.50 -0.36 1.45
C LEU A 66 13.29 -0.90 2.63
N ILE A 67 13.15 -2.18 2.95
CA ILE A 67 13.99 -2.80 3.98
C ILE A 67 14.59 -4.06 3.40
N PHE A 68 15.91 -4.14 3.43
CA PHE A 68 16.64 -5.34 3.07
C PHE A 68 16.88 -6.20 4.31
N HIS A 69 16.58 -7.48 4.18
CA HIS A 69 16.80 -8.50 5.20
C HIS A 69 17.92 -9.43 4.75
N GLY A 70 18.89 -9.65 5.64
CA GLY A 70 20.03 -10.51 5.34
C GLY A 70 20.57 -11.23 6.57
N LEU A 71 21.51 -12.12 6.31
CA LEU A 71 22.32 -12.79 7.31
C LEU A 71 23.78 -12.73 6.88
N VAL A 72 24.62 -12.08 7.66
CA VAL A 72 26.07 -12.16 7.49
C VAL A 72 26.54 -13.48 8.07
N LYS A 73 27.30 -14.25 7.29
CA LYS A 73 27.95 -15.49 7.73
C LYS A 73 29.47 -15.35 7.64
N ALA A 74 30.13 -15.53 8.77
CA ALA A 74 31.60 -15.54 8.87
C ALA A 74 32.10 -16.70 9.75
N ALA A 75 33.41 -16.89 9.80
CA ALA A 75 34.04 -17.99 10.54
C ALA A 75 34.01 -17.81 12.08
N SER A 76 33.92 -16.57 12.56
CA SER A 76 33.94 -16.23 13.97
C SER A 76 33.13 -14.96 14.25
N ARG A 77 32.90 -14.64 15.52
CA ARG A 77 32.24 -13.40 15.94
C ARG A 77 33.00 -12.16 15.44
N ASP A 78 34.31 -12.13 15.62
CA ASP A 78 35.15 -11.00 15.23
C ASP A 78 35.16 -10.81 13.71
N ALA A 79 35.21 -11.92 12.95
CA ALA A 79 35.10 -11.87 11.49
C ALA A 79 33.73 -11.35 11.04
N ALA A 80 32.64 -11.76 11.69
CA ALA A 80 31.30 -11.26 11.39
C ALA A 80 31.17 -9.76 11.69
N GLN A 81 31.72 -9.32 12.83
CA GLN A 81 31.74 -7.90 13.20
C GLN A 81 32.54 -7.06 12.19
N ASN A 82 33.72 -7.54 11.78
CA ASN A 82 34.52 -6.85 10.77
C ASN A 82 33.80 -6.76 9.42
N ALA A 83 33.13 -7.83 8.98
CA ALA A 83 32.36 -7.82 7.73
C ALA A 83 31.21 -6.81 7.77
N VAL A 84 30.49 -6.73 8.90
CA VAL A 84 29.44 -5.74 9.12
C VAL A 84 30.01 -4.31 9.12
N LEU A 85 31.14 -4.08 9.77
CA LEU A 85 31.80 -2.76 9.77
C LEU A 85 32.27 -2.34 8.37
N GLN A 86 32.78 -3.28 7.57
CA GLN A 86 33.17 -3.00 6.17
C GLN A 86 31.96 -2.59 5.32
N LEU A 87 30.80 -3.21 5.52
CA LEU A 87 29.56 -2.78 4.88
C LEU A 87 29.19 -1.34 5.30
N TYR A 88 29.33 -1.01 6.58
CA TYR A 88 29.01 0.34 7.07
C TYR A 88 29.92 1.39 6.45
N ASN A 89 31.23 1.14 6.44
CA ASN A 89 32.20 2.03 5.80
C ASN A 89 31.86 2.25 4.32
N LEU A 90 31.49 1.19 3.58
CA LEU A 90 31.06 1.33 2.19
C LEU A 90 29.84 2.26 2.07
N ILE A 91 28.85 2.09 2.95
CA ILE A 91 27.63 2.91 2.93
C ILE A 91 27.96 4.38 3.24
N GLU A 92 28.89 4.64 4.16
CA GLU A 92 29.34 5.99 4.52
C GLU A 92 30.10 6.69 3.38
N GLU A 93 30.69 5.94 2.44
CA GLU A 93 31.35 6.49 1.25
C GLU A 93 30.35 7.02 0.20
N PHE A 94 29.08 6.66 0.29
CA PHE A 94 28.07 7.10 -0.67
C PHE A 94 27.71 8.59 -0.47
N THR A 95 27.88 9.38 -1.53
CA THR A 95 27.59 10.83 -1.52
C THR A 95 26.23 11.19 -2.11
N GLY A 96 25.45 10.20 -2.52
CA GLY A 96 24.15 10.39 -3.17
C GLY A 96 23.33 9.11 -3.23
N LEU A 97 22.31 9.10 -4.10
CA LEU A 97 21.50 7.91 -4.33
C LEU A 97 22.32 6.85 -5.06
N VAL A 98 22.24 5.62 -4.57
CA VAL A 98 22.93 4.47 -5.14
C VAL A 98 21.92 3.40 -5.56
N PRO A 99 22.18 2.65 -6.65
CA PRO A 99 21.30 1.58 -7.06
C PRO A 99 21.41 0.38 -6.11
N LEU A 100 20.29 0.02 -5.47
CA LEU A 100 20.06 -1.31 -4.92
C LEU A 100 19.41 -2.15 -6.02
N ALA A 101 20.07 -3.22 -6.47
CA ALA A 101 19.61 -4.04 -7.59
C ALA A 101 19.59 -5.53 -7.25
N CYS A 102 18.63 -6.23 -7.83
CA CYS A 102 18.53 -7.69 -7.86
C CYS A 102 17.67 -8.13 -9.06
N ASP A 103 17.41 -9.43 -9.17
CA ASP A 103 16.61 -10.02 -10.25
C ASP A 103 15.19 -9.44 -10.37
N TRP A 104 14.69 -8.80 -9.30
CA TRP A 104 13.32 -8.29 -9.21
C TRP A 104 13.17 -6.80 -9.56
N GLY A 105 14.29 -6.07 -9.62
CA GLY A 105 14.26 -4.64 -9.86
C GLY A 105 15.53 -3.93 -9.45
N THR A 106 15.53 -2.62 -9.72
CA THR A 106 16.59 -1.71 -9.31
C THR A 106 15.94 -0.45 -8.75
N TRP A 107 16.41 -0.02 -7.59
CA TRP A 107 15.87 1.11 -6.85
C TRP A 107 17.00 2.05 -6.46
N ASN A 108 16.87 3.33 -6.77
CA ASN A 108 17.87 4.34 -6.39
C ASN A 108 17.59 4.76 -4.95
N VAL A 109 18.44 4.33 -4.02
CA VAL A 109 18.19 4.43 -2.59
C VAL A 109 19.32 5.12 -1.83
N TYR A 110 19.02 5.54 -0.61
CA TYR A 110 19.99 5.84 0.44
C TYR A 110 19.56 5.17 1.74
N VAL A 111 20.49 4.93 2.66
CA VAL A 111 20.17 4.41 3.99
C VAL A 111 19.57 5.54 4.83
N ASN A 112 18.33 5.36 5.29
CA ASN A 112 17.56 6.43 5.96
C ASN A 112 17.32 6.18 7.46
N GLY A 113 18.01 5.20 8.04
CA GLY A 113 17.87 4.85 9.45
C GLY A 113 18.99 3.94 9.93
N GLN A 114 18.90 3.56 11.20
CA GLN A 114 19.85 2.62 11.80
C GLN A 114 19.80 1.26 11.12
N ILE A 115 20.98 0.70 10.82
CA ILE A 115 21.10 -0.69 10.38
C ILE A 115 21.06 -1.59 11.62
N ASP A 116 20.03 -2.43 11.73
CA ASP A 116 19.89 -3.36 12.84
C ASP A 116 20.75 -4.59 12.57
N ALA A 117 21.71 -4.87 13.46
CA ALA A 117 22.57 -6.05 13.39
C ALA A 117 22.49 -6.83 14.71
N THR A 118 21.99 -8.07 14.65
CA THR A 118 21.83 -8.94 15.83
C THR A 118 22.71 -10.18 15.68
N TYR A 119 23.69 -10.35 16.55
CA TYR A 119 24.52 -11.55 16.59
C TYR A 119 23.71 -12.75 17.08
N MET A 120 23.75 -13.86 16.34
CA MET A 120 22.98 -15.08 16.62
C MET A 120 23.85 -16.25 17.11
N GLY A 121 25.16 -16.07 17.22
CA GLY A 121 26.10 -17.16 17.51
C GLY A 121 26.77 -17.72 16.25
N SER A 122 27.86 -18.48 16.44
CA SER A 122 28.55 -19.19 15.36
C SER A 122 28.94 -18.34 14.14
N GLY A 123 29.32 -17.08 14.36
CA GLY A 123 29.69 -16.16 13.27
C GLY A 123 28.52 -15.70 12.40
N LEU A 124 27.28 -15.84 12.88
CA LEU A 124 26.07 -15.39 12.19
C LEU A 124 25.56 -14.08 12.78
N VAL A 125 25.25 -13.11 11.92
CA VAL A 125 24.61 -11.85 12.28
C VAL A 125 23.40 -11.63 11.39
N LYS A 126 22.21 -11.51 11.99
CA LYS A 126 21.02 -11.06 11.27
C LYS A 126 21.13 -9.56 11.02
N ILE A 127 20.97 -9.12 9.78
CA ILE A 127 21.05 -7.71 9.39
C ILE A 127 19.73 -7.25 8.79
N ARG A 128 19.33 -6.02 9.12
CA ARG A 128 18.18 -5.33 8.54
C ARG A 128 18.62 -3.90 8.17
N ILE A 129 18.59 -3.58 6.89
CA ILE A 129 19.05 -2.29 6.36
C ILE A 129 17.84 -1.50 5.89
N PRO A 130 17.47 -0.39 6.56
CA PRO A 130 16.42 0.49 6.09
C PRO A 130 16.95 1.41 4.99
N PHE A 131 16.28 1.35 3.84
CA PHE A 131 16.53 2.19 2.67
C PHE A 131 15.33 3.10 2.41
N ARG A 132 15.59 4.24 1.79
CA ARG A 132 14.57 5.11 1.21
C ARG A 132 14.85 5.29 -0.28
N GLU A 133 13.85 5.04 -1.11
CA GLU A 133 13.81 5.46 -2.51
C GLU A 133 13.02 6.77 -2.59
N PRO A 134 13.67 7.93 -2.76
CA PRO A 134 13.00 9.23 -2.73
C PRO A 134 12.17 9.51 -3.98
N VAL A 135 12.55 8.93 -5.13
CA VAL A 135 11.85 9.12 -6.42
C VAL A 135 11.40 7.75 -6.90
N VAL A 136 10.10 7.49 -6.79
CA VAL A 136 9.49 6.21 -7.18
C VAL A 136 8.94 6.33 -8.60
N ASN A 137 9.27 5.36 -9.45
CA ASN A 137 8.66 5.27 -10.77
C ASN A 137 7.26 4.63 -10.68
N LEU A 138 6.22 5.45 -10.79
CA LEU A 138 4.81 5.03 -10.79
C LEU A 138 4.23 4.80 -12.20
N SER A 139 5.07 4.81 -13.23
CA SER A 139 4.65 4.63 -14.62
C SER A 139 4.63 3.16 -15.07
N GLY A 140 4.09 2.92 -16.27
CA GLY A 140 4.11 1.62 -16.94
C GLY A 140 2.94 0.70 -16.59
N GLY A 141 1.95 1.20 -15.85
CA GLY A 141 0.64 0.57 -15.71
C GLY A 141 -0.37 1.16 -16.67
N THR A 142 -1.48 0.46 -16.85
CA THR A 142 -2.63 0.91 -17.63
C THR A 142 -3.88 0.83 -16.77
N VAL A 143 -4.73 1.85 -16.87
CA VAL A 143 -6.08 1.78 -16.31
C VAL A 143 -6.97 0.99 -17.28
N PRO A 144 -7.68 -0.04 -16.82
CA PRO A 144 -8.62 -0.78 -17.67
C PRO A 144 -9.63 0.15 -18.35
N SER A 145 -9.89 -0.07 -19.64
CA SER A 145 -10.49 0.94 -20.53
C SER A 145 -12.02 0.88 -20.68
N ASN A 146 -12.70 -0.03 -19.97
CA ASN A 146 -14.16 -0.21 -20.08
C ASN A 146 -14.80 -0.28 -18.68
N PRO A 147 -15.03 0.87 -18.03
CA PRO A 147 -15.76 0.89 -16.78
C PRO A 147 -17.25 0.59 -17.04
N ASP A 148 -17.83 -0.30 -16.25
CA ASP A 148 -19.28 -0.56 -16.17
C ASP A 148 -19.78 -0.08 -14.80
N PHE A 149 -20.12 1.20 -14.74
CA PHE A 149 -20.58 1.87 -13.52
C PHE A 149 -21.93 1.36 -13.00
N ASP A 150 -22.68 0.61 -13.81
CA ASP A 150 -24.02 0.14 -13.47
C ASP A 150 -24.02 -1.29 -12.89
N ASN A 151 -22.95 -2.09 -13.06
CA ASN A 151 -22.99 -3.53 -12.74
C ASN A 151 -21.75 -4.14 -12.05
N VAL A 152 -20.76 -3.32 -11.69
CA VAL A 152 -19.45 -3.84 -11.26
C VAL A 152 -19.07 -3.39 -9.85
N LEU A 153 -18.76 -4.37 -9.00
CA LEU A 153 -18.12 -4.19 -7.70
C LEU A 153 -16.65 -3.87 -7.96
N GLY A 154 -16.14 -2.75 -7.46
CA GLY A 154 -14.78 -2.37 -7.80
C GLY A 154 -14.46 -0.90 -7.59
N ILE A 155 -13.56 -0.40 -8.42
CA ILE A 155 -13.12 0.99 -8.43
C ILE A 155 -13.44 1.60 -9.79
N ASP A 156 -14.19 2.70 -9.80
CA ASP A 156 -14.64 3.39 -11.01
C ASP A 156 -15.32 2.46 -12.03
N GLY A 157 -16.15 1.52 -11.56
CA GLY A 157 -16.84 0.56 -12.44
C GLY A 157 -15.93 -0.52 -13.05
N VAL A 158 -14.69 -0.66 -12.57
CA VAL A 158 -13.77 -1.73 -12.97
C VAL A 158 -13.66 -2.75 -11.85
N ASP A 159 -13.85 -4.03 -12.18
CA ASP A 159 -13.92 -5.11 -11.19
C ASP A 159 -12.58 -5.29 -10.46
N PHE A 160 -12.62 -5.68 -9.18
CA PHE A 160 -11.40 -5.95 -8.42
C PHE A 160 -10.51 -7.01 -9.09
N GLU A 161 -11.11 -8.07 -9.66
CA GLU A 161 -10.38 -9.11 -10.39
C GLU A 161 -9.76 -8.56 -11.68
N GLU A 162 -10.43 -7.65 -12.38
CA GLU A 162 -9.88 -6.95 -13.56
C GLU A 162 -8.75 -5.98 -13.18
N LEU A 163 -8.83 -5.37 -11.99
CA LEU A 163 -7.74 -4.63 -11.37
C LEU A 163 -6.62 -5.55 -10.85
N GLY A 164 -6.82 -6.87 -10.88
CA GLY A 164 -5.85 -7.92 -10.60
C GLY A 164 -5.72 -8.30 -9.13
N PHE A 165 -6.70 -7.96 -8.28
CA PHE A 165 -6.69 -8.38 -6.88
C PHE A 165 -8.07 -8.83 -6.41
N THR A 166 -8.11 -9.79 -5.50
CA THR A 166 -9.35 -10.25 -4.88
C THR A 166 -9.45 -9.65 -3.48
N LEU A 167 -10.62 -9.16 -3.08
CA LEU A 167 -10.84 -8.71 -1.70
C LEU A 167 -10.70 -9.87 -0.73
N VAL A 168 -10.12 -9.62 0.45
CA VAL A 168 -10.01 -10.67 1.48
C VAL A 168 -11.38 -10.89 2.11
N ASP A 169 -12.05 -11.97 1.70
CA ASP A 169 -13.26 -12.42 2.38
C ASP A 169 -12.91 -13.20 3.66
N PHE A 170 -12.86 -12.46 4.77
CA PHE A 170 -12.65 -13.05 6.09
C PHE A 170 -13.77 -14.01 6.49
N GLN A 171 -15.02 -13.82 6.03
CA GLN A 171 -16.13 -14.69 6.37
C GLN A 171 -16.01 -16.06 5.70
N ALA A 172 -15.63 -16.12 4.42
CA ALA A 172 -15.32 -17.37 3.73
C ALA A 172 -14.16 -18.14 4.37
N MET A 173 -13.24 -17.43 5.04
CA MET A 173 -12.12 -18.02 5.79
C MET A 173 -12.49 -18.40 7.25
N GLY A 174 -13.74 -18.18 7.68
CA GLY A 174 -14.17 -18.44 9.06
C GLY A 174 -13.56 -17.50 10.11
N ILE A 175 -13.01 -16.37 9.68
CA ILE A 175 -12.36 -15.37 10.53
C ILE A 175 -13.32 -14.18 10.70
N ARG A 176 -13.46 -13.68 11.94
CA ARG A 176 -14.17 -12.42 12.17
C ARG A 176 -13.30 -11.25 11.67
N GLY A 177 -13.61 -10.73 10.49
CA GLY A 177 -12.94 -9.58 9.89
C GLY A 177 -13.83 -8.91 8.85
N SER A 178 -13.49 -7.68 8.46
CA SER A 178 -14.12 -6.98 7.35
C SER A 178 -13.12 -6.78 6.21
N GLN A 179 -13.60 -6.82 4.97
CA GLN A 179 -12.84 -6.42 3.76
C GLN A 179 -12.34 -4.97 3.86
N ILE A 180 -13.06 -4.14 4.62
CA ILE A 180 -12.71 -2.74 4.90
C ILE A 180 -12.53 -2.55 6.41
N GLU A 181 -11.30 -2.26 6.83
CA GLU A 181 -11.01 -1.91 8.22
C GLU A 181 -11.43 -0.47 8.49
N GLY A 182 -12.23 -0.25 9.53
CA GLY A 182 -12.67 1.08 9.98
C GLY A 182 -13.94 1.60 9.31
N GLN A 183 -14.62 0.81 8.47
CA GLN A 183 -15.80 1.26 7.70
C GLN A 183 -16.95 1.83 8.57
N LEU A 184 -17.12 1.28 9.79
CA LEU A 184 -18.16 1.71 10.74
C LEU A 184 -17.69 2.75 11.74
N ASN A 185 -16.41 3.15 11.69
CA ASN A 185 -15.88 4.13 12.62
C ASN A 185 -16.51 5.50 12.35
N ARG A 186 -16.87 6.18 13.45
CA ARG A 186 -17.20 7.61 13.39
C ARG A 186 -15.89 8.40 13.26
N PRO A 187 -15.80 9.38 12.34
CA PRO A 187 -14.62 10.21 12.24
C PRO A 187 -14.37 11.03 13.51
N THR A 188 -13.09 11.31 13.76
CA THR A 188 -12.63 12.08 14.92
C THR A 188 -13.16 13.52 14.85
N PRO A 189 -13.55 14.17 15.96
CA PRO A 189 -13.81 15.60 15.97
C PRO A 189 -12.57 16.42 15.58
N LYS A 190 -12.75 17.56 14.91
CA LYS A 190 -11.65 18.49 14.61
C LYS A 190 -11.04 19.05 15.90
N ALA A 191 -9.73 19.31 15.85
CA ALA A 191 -8.95 19.81 16.97
C ALA A 191 -9.51 21.13 17.54
N GLN A 192 -9.27 21.36 18.83
CA GLN A 192 -9.73 22.51 19.59
C GLN A 192 -8.56 23.08 20.39
N ASP A 193 -8.34 24.39 20.26
CA ASP A 193 -7.30 25.10 21.01
C ASP A 193 -7.97 26.09 21.97
N PHE A 194 -7.63 25.99 23.27
CA PHE A 194 -8.12 26.86 24.32
C PHE A 194 -6.94 27.42 25.13
N GLU A 195 -6.84 28.74 25.28
CA GLU A 195 -5.72 29.41 25.96
C GLU A 195 -6.10 30.02 27.32
N ALA A 196 -7.25 29.68 27.89
CA ALA A 196 -7.73 30.28 29.14
C ALA A 196 -7.13 29.62 30.39
N TYR A 197 -6.58 30.44 31.31
CA TYR A 197 -5.80 29.99 32.47
C TYR A 197 -6.63 29.40 33.65
N ASP A 198 -7.96 29.59 33.70
CA ASP A 198 -8.80 29.14 34.83
C ASP A 198 -10.17 28.59 34.40
N SER A 199 -10.33 28.22 33.12
CA SER A 199 -11.61 27.72 32.59
C SER A 199 -11.40 26.66 31.52
N GLU A 200 -12.10 25.53 31.64
CA GLU A 200 -12.18 24.54 30.57
C GLU A 200 -12.96 25.13 29.40
N GLY A 201 -12.29 25.27 28.25
CA GLY A 201 -12.96 25.65 27.02
C GLY A 201 -13.71 24.46 26.43
N PHE A 202 -14.88 24.71 25.84
CA PHE A 202 -15.62 23.70 25.08
C PHE A 202 -16.18 24.31 23.80
N GLN A 203 -16.13 23.55 22.71
CA GLN A 203 -16.79 23.86 21.45
C GLN A 203 -17.29 22.55 20.84
N VAL A 204 -18.46 22.55 20.21
CA VAL A 204 -18.87 21.42 19.37
C VAL A 204 -18.25 21.64 17.99
N THR A 205 -17.21 20.87 17.68
CA THR A 205 -16.55 20.94 16.37
C THR A 205 -17.15 19.96 15.38
N LYS A 206 -16.97 20.27 14.10
CA LYS A 206 -17.21 19.34 13.01
C LYS A 206 -16.27 18.14 13.09
N THR A 207 -16.51 17.14 12.25
CA THR A 207 -15.68 15.95 12.18
C THR A 207 -14.59 16.08 11.14
N GLU A 208 -13.44 15.45 11.36
CA GLU A 208 -12.43 15.18 10.34
C GLU A 208 -12.94 14.17 9.32
N VAL A 209 -12.15 13.92 8.29
CA VAL A 209 -12.48 12.96 7.25
C VAL A 209 -12.42 11.51 7.76
N ARG A 210 -13.23 10.62 7.17
CA ARG A 210 -13.11 9.18 7.40
C ARG A 210 -11.95 8.61 6.59
N GLU A 211 -11.16 7.78 7.23
CA GLU A 211 -10.13 6.96 6.60
C GLU A 211 -10.40 5.47 6.87
N TYR A 212 -10.14 4.61 5.88
CA TYR A 212 -10.28 3.17 6.01
C TYR A 212 -9.26 2.43 5.15
N LYS A 213 -9.08 1.14 5.46
CA LYS A 213 -8.14 0.27 4.75
C LYS A 213 -8.89 -0.81 3.99
N LEU A 214 -8.73 -0.81 2.67
CA LEU A 214 -9.18 -1.89 1.80
C LEU A 214 -8.09 -2.96 1.73
N LYS A 215 -8.45 -4.21 2.02
CA LYS A 215 -7.49 -5.35 2.03
C LYS A 215 -7.80 -6.34 0.93
N GLY A 216 -6.77 -6.72 0.18
CA GLY A 216 -6.88 -7.67 -0.92
C GLY A 216 -5.67 -8.59 -1.03
N VAL A 217 -5.77 -9.57 -1.91
CA VAL A 217 -4.68 -10.45 -2.33
C VAL A 217 -4.53 -10.37 -3.84
N ILE A 218 -3.30 -10.13 -4.29
CA ILE A 218 -2.93 -10.24 -5.70
C ILE A 218 -2.48 -11.68 -5.93
N GLN A 219 -3.02 -12.34 -6.95
CA GLN A 219 -2.54 -13.62 -7.43
C GLN A 219 -2.15 -13.52 -8.89
N ALA A 220 -0.95 -13.98 -9.23
CA ALA A 220 -0.40 -13.87 -10.58
C ALA A 220 0.33 -15.16 -10.99
N ALA A 221 0.39 -15.44 -12.29
CA ALA A 221 1.07 -16.62 -12.82
C ALA A 221 2.60 -16.57 -12.64
N ASN A 222 3.18 -15.37 -12.63
CA ASN A 222 4.61 -15.15 -12.45
C ASN A 222 4.85 -13.75 -11.84
N PHE A 223 6.10 -13.49 -11.44
CA PHE A 223 6.47 -12.22 -10.81
C PHE A 223 6.25 -11.00 -11.72
N ALA A 224 6.53 -11.12 -13.01
CA ALA A 224 6.32 -10.02 -13.96
C ALA A 224 4.84 -9.64 -14.05
N ALA A 225 3.94 -10.63 -14.07
CA ALA A 225 2.50 -10.39 -14.02
C ALA A 225 2.08 -9.72 -12.70
N LEU A 226 2.65 -10.13 -11.56
CA LEU A 226 2.42 -9.47 -10.27
C LEU A 226 2.87 -7.99 -10.30
N GLN A 227 4.04 -7.70 -10.89
CA GLN A 227 4.51 -6.33 -11.06
C GLN A 227 3.60 -5.51 -11.97
N THR A 228 3.08 -6.10 -13.05
CA THR A 228 2.12 -5.44 -13.94
C THR A 228 0.83 -5.08 -13.20
N THR A 229 0.27 -6.00 -12.42
CA THR A 229 -0.92 -5.72 -11.59
C THR A 229 -0.68 -4.56 -10.64
N VAL A 230 0.44 -4.55 -9.91
CA VAL A 230 0.79 -3.45 -9.00
C VAL A 230 0.94 -2.12 -9.76
N LYS A 231 1.53 -2.13 -10.96
CA LYS A 231 1.64 -0.93 -11.80
C LYS A 231 0.29 -0.43 -12.30
N ASN A 232 -0.65 -1.31 -12.62
CA ASN A 232 -2.02 -0.91 -12.97
C ASN A 232 -2.68 -0.18 -11.80
N LEU A 233 -2.48 -0.66 -10.56
CA LEU A 233 -2.94 0.04 -9.36
C LEU A 233 -2.26 1.40 -9.18
N TYR A 234 -0.96 1.53 -9.48
CA TYR A 234 -0.30 2.85 -9.51
C TYR A 234 -1.01 3.79 -10.49
N ALA A 235 -1.34 3.30 -11.70
CA ALA A 235 -2.02 4.10 -12.71
C ALA A 235 -3.42 4.55 -12.24
N VAL A 236 -4.20 3.65 -11.64
CA VAL A 236 -5.53 3.97 -11.09
C VAL A 236 -5.45 5.03 -10.01
N PHE A 237 -4.55 4.88 -9.03
CA PHE A 237 -4.47 5.82 -7.91
C PHE A 237 -3.67 7.08 -8.19
N SER A 238 -2.93 7.14 -9.31
CA SER A 238 -2.20 8.34 -9.75
C SER A 238 -2.97 9.19 -10.75
N GLN A 239 -4.14 8.75 -11.22
CA GLN A 239 -5.00 9.57 -12.09
C GLN A 239 -5.61 10.77 -11.32
N PRO A 240 -5.90 11.88 -12.00
CA PRO A 240 -6.68 12.98 -11.41
C PRO A 240 -8.08 12.56 -10.95
N GLY A 241 -8.66 13.32 -10.04
CA GLY A 241 -10.02 13.12 -9.52
C GLY A 241 -10.11 12.17 -8.34
N THR A 242 -11.32 12.04 -7.82
CA THR A 242 -11.68 11.01 -6.85
C THR A 242 -12.00 9.69 -7.56
N ARG A 243 -12.16 8.64 -6.78
CA ARG A 243 -12.57 7.30 -7.20
C ARG A 243 -13.89 6.93 -6.58
N VAL A 244 -14.71 6.18 -7.30
CA VAL A 244 -15.92 5.56 -6.76
C VAL A 244 -15.58 4.14 -6.35
N LEU A 245 -15.73 3.84 -5.07
CA LEU A 245 -15.52 2.52 -4.50
C LEU A 245 -16.88 1.84 -4.29
N TYR A 246 -17.03 0.65 -4.87
CA TYR A 246 -18.17 -0.22 -4.64
C TYR A 246 -17.69 -1.58 -4.09
N VAL A 247 -17.97 -1.84 -2.82
CA VAL A 247 -17.64 -3.10 -2.14
C VAL A 247 -18.94 -3.80 -1.74
N PRO A 248 -19.00 -5.16 -1.78
CA PRO A 248 -20.18 -5.90 -1.34
C PRO A 248 -20.62 -5.50 0.07
N ASP A 249 -21.92 -5.35 0.26
CA ASP A 249 -22.55 -5.07 1.56
C ASP A 249 -22.03 -3.81 2.27
N ASP A 250 -21.46 -2.86 1.51
CA ASP A 250 -21.07 -1.54 1.99
C ASP A 250 -21.74 -0.43 1.18
N LEU A 251 -21.68 0.78 1.73
CA LEU A 251 -22.11 1.99 1.01
C LEU A 251 -21.22 2.24 -0.20
N ILE A 252 -21.78 2.86 -1.25
CA ILE A 252 -20.97 3.41 -2.34
C ILE A 252 -20.23 4.63 -1.80
N ARG A 253 -18.90 4.65 -1.97
CA ARG A 253 -18.04 5.70 -1.40
C ARG A 253 -17.28 6.44 -2.49
N VAL A 254 -17.13 7.74 -2.32
CA VAL A 254 -16.22 8.55 -3.14
C VAL A 254 -14.93 8.76 -2.35
N VAL A 255 -13.80 8.38 -2.92
CA VAL A 255 -12.54 8.20 -2.20
C VAL A 255 -11.35 8.76 -2.96
N TYR A 256 -10.23 8.96 -2.28
CA TYR A 256 -8.95 9.21 -2.91
C TYR A 256 -7.81 8.60 -2.08
N ALA A 257 -6.69 8.27 -2.73
CA ALA A 257 -5.53 7.70 -2.07
C ALA A 257 -4.54 8.80 -1.68
N LYS A 258 -4.49 9.14 -0.40
CA LYS A 258 -3.47 10.06 0.17
C LYS A 258 -2.24 9.32 0.68
N LYS A 259 -2.42 8.14 1.27
CA LYS A 259 -1.34 7.36 1.90
C LYS A 259 -0.75 6.27 1.00
N GLY A 260 -1.19 6.20 -0.25
CA GLY A 260 -0.80 5.14 -1.18
C GLY A 260 -1.31 3.77 -0.74
N PHE A 261 -0.55 2.74 -1.05
CA PHE A 261 -0.86 1.37 -0.67
C PHE A 261 0.40 0.56 -0.39
N GLN A 262 0.26 -0.47 0.43
CA GLN A 262 1.33 -1.37 0.80
C GLN A 262 1.16 -2.72 0.12
N VAL A 263 2.26 -3.22 -0.43
CA VAL A 263 2.37 -4.59 -0.93
C VAL A 263 3.32 -5.36 -0.02
N SER A 264 2.83 -6.42 0.60
CA SER A 264 3.56 -7.20 1.58
C SER A 264 3.36 -8.70 1.37
N GLN A 265 4.10 -9.51 2.12
CA GLN A 265 3.99 -10.97 2.11
C GLN A 265 4.04 -11.57 0.70
N ILE A 266 5.10 -11.25 -0.05
CA ILE A 266 5.24 -11.68 -1.44
C ILE A 266 5.73 -13.13 -1.45
N LEU A 267 4.85 -14.05 -1.81
CA LEU A 267 5.12 -15.48 -1.86
C LEU A 267 5.28 -15.94 -3.31
N GLY A 268 6.46 -16.48 -3.64
CA GLY A 268 6.75 -17.10 -4.93
C GLY A 268 6.62 -18.63 -4.90
N GLY A 269 6.14 -19.22 -5.99
CA GLY A 269 5.97 -20.67 -6.14
C GLY A 269 5.51 -21.03 -7.56
N GLN A 270 4.52 -21.91 -7.68
CA GLN A 270 3.83 -22.13 -8.98
C GLN A 270 3.04 -20.89 -9.42
N THR A 271 2.50 -20.16 -8.45
CA THR A 271 1.90 -18.83 -8.61
C THR A 271 2.61 -17.85 -7.68
N TRP A 272 2.47 -16.57 -7.97
CA TRP A 272 2.94 -15.48 -7.14
C TRP A 272 1.76 -14.82 -6.43
N GLN A 273 1.91 -14.60 -5.14
CA GLN A 273 0.89 -14.00 -4.30
C GLN A 273 1.46 -12.83 -3.50
N ALA A 274 0.66 -11.82 -3.24
CA ALA A 274 1.00 -10.73 -2.34
C ALA A 274 -0.24 -10.17 -1.64
N VAL A 275 -0.06 -9.70 -0.40
CA VAL A 275 -1.10 -8.98 0.34
C VAL A 275 -1.05 -7.50 -0.02
N LEU A 276 -2.20 -6.95 -0.37
CA LEU A 276 -2.42 -5.55 -0.72
C LEU A 276 -3.23 -4.87 0.39
N GLU A 277 -2.74 -3.75 0.89
CA GLU A 277 -3.47 -2.87 1.82
C GLU A 277 -3.49 -1.45 1.26
N ILE A 278 -4.67 -0.96 0.86
CA ILE A 278 -4.87 0.39 0.31
C ILE A 278 -5.51 1.25 1.39
N GLN A 279 -4.89 2.38 1.71
CA GLN A 279 -5.45 3.37 2.62
C GLN A 279 -6.21 4.43 1.83
N LEU A 280 -7.51 4.50 2.05
CA LEU A 280 -8.44 5.38 1.35
C LEU A 280 -8.99 6.45 2.29
N THR A 281 -9.19 7.64 1.75
CA THR A 281 -9.77 8.80 2.44
C THR A 281 -11.07 9.19 1.74
N GLU A 282 -12.17 9.35 2.47
CA GLU A 282 -13.50 9.66 1.94
C GLU A 282 -13.59 11.14 1.50
N ALA A 283 -13.95 11.40 0.24
CA ALA A 283 -14.15 12.76 -0.25
C ALA A 283 -15.49 13.28 0.28
N THR A 284 -15.47 14.39 1.02
CA THR A 284 -16.62 14.75 1.88
C THR A 284 -17.77 15.44 1.14
N GLU A 285 -17.58 15.81 -0.13
CA GLU A 285 -18.63 16.42 -0.95
C GLU A 285 -19.76 15.44 -1.34
N TYR A 286 -19.55 14.13 -1.19
CA TYR A 286 -20.55 13.12 -1.54
C TYR A 286 -21.00 12.38 -0.29
N VAL A 287 -22.25 12.66 0.13
CA VAL A 287 -22.96 11.80 1.07
C VAL A 287 -23.00 10.41 0.43
N ALA A 288 -22.35 9.43 1.05
CA ALA A 288 -22.41 8.03 0.66
C ALA A 288 -23.87 7.69 0.33
N SER A 289 -24.16 7.46 -0.94
CA SER A 289 -25.52 7.16 -1.37
C SER A 289 -25.89 5.79 -0.82
N GLU A 290 -27.14 5.68 -0.41
CA GLU A 290 -27.78 4.59 0.35
C GLU A 290 -27.39 3.17 -0.10
N ASN A 291 -27.57 2.16 0.76
CA ASN A 291 -27.21 0.77 0.49
C ASN A 291 -27.85 0.26 -0.82
N TRP A 292 -27.03 0.00 -1.83
CA TRP A 292 -27.43 -0.67 -3.06
C TRP A 292 -26.85 -2.08 -3.08
N GLN A 293 -27.69 -3.09 -3.27
CA GLN A 293 -27.27 -4.47 -3.49
C GLN A 293 -27.71 -4.95 -4.87
N PHE A 294 -26.93 -5.83 -5.48
CA PHE A 294 -27.37 -6.57 -6.64
C PHE A 294 -28.40 -7.63 -6.23
N LEU A 295 -29.52 -7.70 -6.93
CA LEU A 295 -30.53 -8.72 -6.75
C LEU A 295 -29.90 -10.09 -7.08
N GLY A 296 -29.92 -11.01 -6.12
CA GLY A 296 -29.44 -12.38 -6.29
C GLY A 296 -30.56 -13.41 -6.13
N ASP A 297 -30.36 -14.61 -6.70
CA ASP A 297 -31.18 -15.79 -6.43
C ASP A 297 -30.77 -16.47 -5.12
N ASP A 298 -31.49 -17.52 -4.73
CA ASP A 298 -31.28 -18.30 -3.50
C ASP A 298 -30.00 -19.17 -3.52
N VAL A 299 -29.29 -19.20 -4.64
CA VAL A 299 -28.03 -19.93 -4.85
C VAL A 299 -26.83 -18.97 -4.96
N GLY A 300 -27.08 -17.65 -4.91
CA GLY A 300 -26.05 -16.61 -4.95
C GLY A 300 -25.68 -16.12 -6.36
N ASN A 301 -26.45 -16.48 -7.39
CA ASN A 301 -26.25 -15.90 -8.72
C ASN A 301 -26.95 -14.54 -8.82
N PHE A 302 -26.34 -13.59 -9.55
CA PHE A 302 -26.99 -12.30 -9.80
C PHE A 302 -28.14 -12.44 -10.81
N VAL A 303 -29.27 -11.82 -10.49
CA VAL A 303 -30.41 -11.65 -11.41
C VAL A 303 -30.07 -10.51 -12.36
N ALA A 304 -30.14 -10.80 -13.66
CA ALA A 304 -29.81 -9.85 -14.71
C ALA A 304 -31.02 -9.51 -15.60
N THR A 305 -30.97 -8.36 -16.27
CA THR A 305 -31.90 -7.97 -17.34
C THR A 305 -31.71 -8.87 -18.57
N THR A 306 -32.60 -8.74 -19.55
CA THR A 306 -32.47 -9.42 -20.85
C THR A 306 -31.19 -9.06 -21.61
N GLU A 307 -30.56 -7.92 -21.32
CA GLU A 307 -29.26 -7.54 -21.88
C GLU A 307 -28.06 -8.04 -21.05
N GLY A 308 -28.29 -8.73 -19.92
CA GLY A 308 -27.23 -9.26 -19.05
C GLY A 308 -26.73 -8.29 -17.98
N ALA A 309 -27.33 -7.10 -17.84
CA ALA A 309 -27.01 -6.17 -16.75
C ALA A 309 -27.59 -6.66 -15.42
N LYS A 310 -26.80 -6.66 -14.34
CA LYS A 310 -27.28 -7.05 -13.01
C LYS A 310 -28.29 -6.01 -12.49
N ILE A 311 -29.32 -6.47 -11.79
CA ILE A 311 -30.35 -5.57 -11.28
C ILE A 311 -29.92 -5.02 -9.93
N LEU A 312 -29.73 -3.70 -9.83
CA LEU A 312 -29.53 -2.99 -8.56
C LEU A 312 -30.87 -2.77 -7.85
N ILE A 313 -30.93 -3.16 -6.58
CA ILE A 313 -32.05 -2.87 -5.68
C ILE A 313 -31.60 -2.01 -4.51
N ARG A 314 -32.47 -1.08 -4.14
CA ARG A 314 -32.33 -0.28 -2.92
C ARG A 314 -32.97 -1.04 -1.76
N ILE A 315 -32.28 -1.08 -0.63
CA ILE A 315 -32.72 -1.74 0.61
C ILE A 315 -32.88 -0.73 1.73
#